data_AF-A0A972IND6-F1
#
_entry.id   AF-A0A972IND6-F1
#
_cell.length_a   1.000
_cell.length_b   1.000
_cell.length_c   1.000
_cell.angle_alpha   90.00
_cell.angle_beta   90.00
_cell.angle_gamma   90.00
#
_symmetry.space_group_name_H-M   'P 1'
#
loop_
_entity.id
_entity.type
_entity.pdbx_description
1 polymer ?
#
loop_
_entity_poly.entity_id
_entity_poly.type
_entity_poly.pdbx_seq_one_letter_code
_entity_poly.pdbx_strand_id
1 'polypeptide(L)'
;MSRREQNLIWPAVAAIVYVVFAVYLYRPHSSGFAPEQWLLPIGVCVAAGGCFLLSRRWVVGFSGSFLAGLVYGFGPFVLSLARFHETAVLLAAGIPWLFMPAAYLGRKRGGAVTALLSLLPFLAVVLFFRVSAGEDYRLFAAPVQAAPKPADLFGFVAPLVMVTRTTALPGLYHVPVAALIFGLAMMFRARRYGILLILVCGFALAFSRSFLAPAQVAWLGISPTLWLSIPLVCLSVLAGVGLQGLLEASYSDGKWVLASAMVLGVLAIALLMLAAQYFQTVFGLGDGYARLFVETAKMYLVAAIAVVVIFTMTRQKLRLPRLRWLVLYAVIAIDVFLSAQYIVDKTL
;
A
#
# COMPACT_ATOMS: atom_id res chain seq x y z
N MET A 1 5.32 5.22 -31.31
CA MET A 1 6.33 5.01 -30.26
C MET A 1 6.76 3.57 -30.24
N SER A 2 8.06 3.32 -30.28
CA SER A 2 8.61 1.97 -30.12
C SER A 2 8.40 1.47 -28.68
N ARG A 3 8.38 0.14 -28.48
CA ARG A 3 8.24 -0.48 -27.14
C ARG A 3 9.40 -0.08 -26.21
N ARG A 4 10.57 0.29 -26.77
CA ARG A 4 11.73 0.83 -26.04
C ARG A 4 11.48 2.24 -25.52
N GLU A 5 10.94 3.14 -26.34
CA GLU A 5 10.57 4.51 -25.93
C GLU A 5 9.52 4.50 -24.83
N GLN A 6 8.49 3.66 -24.95
CA GLN A 6 7.47 3.50 -23.90
C GLN A 6 8.06 2.98 -22.58
N ASN A 7 9.11 2.16 -22.65
CA ASN A 7 9.77 1.65 -21.46
C ASN A 7 10.64 2.69 -20.75
N LEU A 8 11.02 3.78 -21.41
CA LEU A 8 11.79 4.88 -20.80
C LEU A 8 10.90 6.06 -20.38
N ILE A 9 9.92 6.41 -21.21
CA ILE A 9 9.07 7.59 -20.99
C ILE A 9 8.08 7.37 -19.84
N TRP A 10 7.44 6.20 -19.76
CA TRP A 10 6.43 5.96 -18.71
C TRP A 10 6.99 5.96 -17.28
N PRO A 11 8.17 5.35 -16.99
CA PRO A 11 8.81 5.51 -15.69
C PRO A 11 9.18 6.97 -15.39
N ALA A 12 9.68 7.72 -16.37
CA ALA A 12 10.03 9.13 -16.17
C ALA A 12 8.79 9.97 -15.82
N VAL A 13 7.69 9.78 -16.55
CA VAL A 13 6.40 10.44 -16.24
C VAL A 13 5.92 10.08 -14.84
N ALA A 14 5.94 8.79 -14.47
CA ALA A 14 5.55 8.36 -13.13
C ALA A 14 6.43 9.00 -12.05
N ALA A 15 7.75 9.02 -12.25
CA ALA A 15 8.69 9.63 -11.33
C ALA A 15 8.44 11.14 -11.14
N ILE A 16 8.21 11.88 -12.23
CA ILE A 16 7.87 13.31 -12.16
C ILE A 16 6.60 13.52 -11.35
N VAL A 17 5.54 12.74 -11.60
CA VAL A 17 4.28 12.87 -10.87
C VAL A 17 4.46 12.52 -9.39
N TYR A 18 5.23 11.48 -9.06
CA TYR A 18 5.55 11.14 -7.66
C TYR A 18 6.34 12.25 -6.97
N VAL A 19 7.34 12.84 -7.63
CA VAL A 19 8.10 13.97 -7.07
C VAL A 19 7.21 15.18 -6.85
N VAL A 20 6.37 15.55 -7.82
CA VAL A 20 5.42 16.66 -7.67
C VAL A 20 4.46 16.40 -6.51
N PHE A 21 3.96 15.17 -6.36
CA PHE A 21 3.07 14.81 -5.28
C PHE A 21 3.77 14.82 -3.90
N ALA A 22 5.03 14.35 -3.83
CA ALA A 22 5.83 14.47 -2.62
C ALA A 22 6.09 15.94 -2.24
N VAL A 23 6.44 16.78 -3.20
CA VAL A 23 6.59 18.23 -2.96
C VAL A 23 5.28 18.81 -2.44
N TYR A 24 4.14 18.47 -3.05
CA TYR A 24 2.84 18.92 -2.56
C TYR A 24 2.57 18.53 -1.10
N LEU A 25 2.85 17.27 -0.72
CA LEU A 25 2.60 16.76 0.62
C LEU A 25 3.55 17.32 1.68
N TYR A 26 4.85 17.43 1.37
CA TYR A 26 5.87 17.78 2.36
C TYR A 26 6.20 19.29 2.38
N ARG A 27 5.84 20.07 1.36
CA ARG A 27 6.08 21.52 1.32
C ARG A 27 5.56 22.27 2.55
N PRO A 28 4.36 22.00 3.10
CA PRO A 28 3.87 22.68 4.30
C PRO A 28 4.76 22.48 5.53
N HIS A 29 5.48 21.37 5.60
CA HIS A 29 6.33 20.98 6.73
C HIS A 29 7.82 21.28 6.50
N SER A 30 8.20 21.59 5.25
CA SER A 30 9.60 21.71 4.82
C SER A 30 10.42 22.80 5.51
N SER A 31 9.78 23.83 6.07
CA SER A 31 10.47 24.91 6.81
C SER A 31 11.04 24.45 8.15
N GLY A 32 10.52 23.36 8.72
CA GLY A 32 10.98 22.79 9.98
C GLY A 32 11.94 21.60 9.81
N PHE A 33 12.31 21.24 8.58
CA PHE A 33 13.02 19.99 8.32
C PHE A 33 14.51 20.07 8.67
N ALA A 34 14.96 19.13 9.50
CA ALA A 34 16.38 18.81 9.62
C ALA A 34 16.90 18.18 8.32
N PRO A 35 18.23 18.20 8.05
CA PRO A 35 18.80 17.61 6.84
C PRO A 35 18.42 16.14 6.63
N GLU A 36 18.31 15.36 7.72
CA GLU A 36 17.97 13.93 7.69
C GLU A 36 16.50 13.68 7.32
N GLN A 37 15.59 14.60 7.66
CA GLN A 37 14.16 14.50 7.36
C GLN A 37 13.84 14.60 5.87
N TRP A 38 14.78 15.10 5.05
CA TRP A 38 14.66 15.04 3.59
C TRP A 38 14.71 13.62 3.03
N LEU A 39 15.16 12.63 3.81
CA LEU A 39 15.07 11.23 3.43
C LEU A 39 13.61 10.73 3.36
N LEU A 40 12.66 11.39 4.03
CA LEU A 40 11.24 11.03 3.97
C LEU A 40 10.64 11.21 2.56
N PRO A 41 10.62 12.42 1.96
CA PRO A 41 10.09 12.61 0.61
C PRO A 41 10.89 11.83 -0.46
N ILE A 42 12.21 11.72 -0.29
CA ILE A 42 13.05 10.93 -1.20
C ILE A 42 12.70 9.44 -1.12
N GLY A 43 12.63 8.90 0.09
CA GLY A 43 12.32 7.49 0.33
C GLY A 43 10.94 7.09 -0.18
N VAL A 44 9.93 7.93 0.03
CA VAL A 44 8.58 7.75 -0.52
C VAL A 44 8.58 7.71 -2.06
N CYS A 45 9.33 8.61 -2.72
CA CYS A 45 9.46 8.60 -4.19
C CYS A 45 10.20 7.35 -4.69
N VAL A 46 11.26 6.93 -4.01
CA VAL A 46 12.04 5.71 -4.35
C VAL A 46 11.20 4.46 -4.15
N ALA A 47 10.41 4.40 -3.09
CA ALA A 47 9.45 3.33 -2.83
C ALA A 47 8.40 3.24 -3.94
N ALA A 48 7.81 4.38 -4.30
CA ALA A 48 6.80 4.46 -5.36
C ALA A 48 7.37 4.05 -6.73
N GLY A 49 8.55 4.57 -7.10
CA GLY A 49 9.23 4.24 -8.35
C GLY A 49 9.62 2.76 -8.43
N GLY A 50 10.14 2.20 -7.33
CA GLY A 50 10.49 0.78 -7.25
C GLY A 50 9.26 -0.12 -7.42
N CYS A 51 8.15 0.21 -6.72
CA CYS A 51 6.92 -0.56 -6.83
C CYS A 51 6.25 -0.41 -8.21
N PHE A 52 6.31 0.79 -8.81
CA PHE A 52 5.90 1.01 -10.20
C PHE A 52 6.65 0.06 -11.14
N LEU A 53 7.98 0.06 -11.12
CA LEU A 53 8.78 -0.78 -12.01
C LEU A 53 8.62 -2.28 -11.71
N LEU A 54 8.50 -2.67 -10.44
CA LEU A 54 8.25 -4.06 -10.05
C LEU A 54 6.89 -4.55 -10.59
N SER A 55 5.84 -3.74 -10.44
CA SER A 55 4.48 -4.09 -10.85
C SER A 55 4.33 -4.32 -12.37
N ARG A 56 5.19 -3.69 -13.19
CA ARG A 56 5.21 -3.89 -14.66
C ARG A 56 5.44 -5.34 -15.09
N ARG A 57 5.91 -6.20 -14.17
CA ARG A 57 5.99 -7.65 -14.38
C ARG A 57 4.63 -8.32 -14.52
N TRP A 58 3.59 -7.79 -13.88
CA TRP A 58 2.22 -8.33 -13.87
C TRP A 58 1.23 -7.41 -14.56
N VAL A 59 1.50 -6.11 -14.59
CA VAL A 59 0.64 -5.06 -15.14
C VAL A 59 1.26 -4.52 -16.44
N VAL A 60 0.50 -4.53 -17.52
CA VAL A 60 0.95 -4.00 -18.82
C VAL A 60 0.66 -2.50 -18.92
N GLY A 61 -0.47 -2.07 -18.37
CA GLY A 61 -0.91 -0.68 -18.42
C GLY A 61 -0.12 0.25 -17.49
N PHE A 62 0.07 1.49 -17.94
CA PHE A 62 0.61 2.57 -17.10
C PHE A 62 -0.23 2.75 -15.84
N SER A 63 -1.56 2.71 -15.97
CA SER A 63 -2.51 2.97 -14.89
C SER A 63 -2.36 2.07 -13.66
N GLY A 64 -2.37 0.75 -13.87
CA GLY A 64 -2.21 -0.19 -12.77
C GLY A 64 -0.82 -0.07 -12.12
N SER A 65 0.22 0.15 -12.93
CA SER A 65 1.59 0.27 -12.41
C SER A 65 1.76 1.55 -11.61
N PHE A 66 1.16 2.64 -12.11
CA PHE A 66 1.12 3.94 -11.45
C PHE A 66 0.40 3.86 -10.10
N LEU A 67 -0.74 3.18 -10.05
CA LEU A 67 -1.46 2.94 -8.80
C LEU A 67 -0.61 2.11 -7.82
N ALA A 68 0.04 1.03 -8.27
CA ALA A 68 0.86 0.20 -7.39
C ALA A 68 2.00 1.00 -6.75
N GLY A 69 2.67 1.87 -7.52
CA GLY A 69 3.67 2.79 -6.99
C GLY A 69 3.08 3.79 -6.00
N LEU A 70 1.97 4.42 -6.37
CA LEU A 70 1.29 5.42 -5.54
C LEU A 70 0.85 4.84 -4.18
N VAL A 71 0.19 3.68 -4.21
CA VAL A 71 -0.35 3.01 -3.01
C VAL A 71 0.74 2.44 -2.12
N TYR A 72 1.90 2.06 -2.67
CA TYR A 72 3.01 1.62 -1.84
C TYR A 72 3.76 2.80 -1.22
N GLY A 73 4.35 3.66 -2.07
CA GLY A 73 5.24 4.72 -1.61
C GLY A 73 4.51 5.80 -0.82
N PHE A 74 3.36 6.24 -1.32
CA PHE A 74 2.49 7.19 -0.63
C PHE A 74 1.40 6.48 0.15
N GLY A 75 1.53 5.20 0.46
CA GLY A 75 0.52 4.46 1.21
C GLY A 75 0.50 4.82 2.69
N PRO A 76 -0.60 4.48 3.40
CA PRO A 76 -0.70 4.71 4.85
C PRO A 76 0.49 4.17 5.65
N PHE A 77 1.01 3.01 5.26
CA PHE A 77 2.15 2.39 5.93
C PHE A 77 3.44 3.17 5.76
N VAL A 78 3.89 3.44 4.53
CA VAL A 78 5.18 4.11 4.29
C VAL A 78 5.14 5.54 4.84
N LEU A 79 4.00 6.24 4.72
CA LEU A 79 3.83 7.55 5.34
C LEU A 79 3.87 7.47 6.87
N SER A 80 3.27 6.44 7.49
CA SER A 80 3.33 6.26 8.94
C SER A 80 4.72 5.99 9.50
N LEU A 81 5.67 5.53 8.65
CA LEU A 81 7.06 5.32 9.06
C LEU A 81 7.79 6.63 9.38
N ALA A 82 7.24 7.80 9.00
CA ALA A 82 7.76 9.11 9.43
C ALA A 82 7.72 9.32 10.95
N ARG A 83 6.97 8.49 11.69
CA ARG A 83 6.97 8.46 13.17
C ARG A 83 8.20 7.80 13.78
N PHE A 84 8.98 7.12 12.95
CA PHE A 84 10.21 6.47 13.34
C PHE A 84 11.40 7.19 12.70
N HIS A 85 12.59 6.63 12.89
CA HIS A 85 13.80 7.15 12.26
C HIS A 85 13.67 7.04 10.72
N GLU A 86 14.18 8.02 9.99
CA GLU A 86 13.96 8.21 8.55
C GLU A 86 14.52 7.05 7.71
N THR A 87 15.52 6.36 8.24
CA THR A 87 16.07 5.13 7.65
C THR A 87 15.04 3.99 7.55
N ALA A 88 13.98 3.99 8.36
CA ALA A 88 12.88 3.04 8.22
C ALA A 88 12.17 3.20 6.87
N VAL A 89 11.96 4.44 6.42
CA VAL A 89 11.40 4.74 5.10
C VAL A 89 12.36 4.27 4.01
N LEU A 90 13.66 4.49 4.15
CA LEU A 90 14.66 4.00 3.18
C LEU A 90 14.68 2.48 3.06
N LEU A 91 14.60 1.76 4.19
CA LEU A 91 14.56 0.30 4.18
C LEU A 91 13.29 -0.20 3.47
N ALA A 92 12.13 0.37 3.78
CA ALA A 92 10.89 0.07 3.07
C ALA A 92 11.01 0.40 1.58
N ALA A 93 11.58 1.56 1.24
CA ALA A 93 11.79 2.00 -0.13
C ALA A 93 12.67 1.04 -0.94
N GLY A 94 13.60 0.34 -0.30
CA GLY A 94 14.45 -0.68 -0.92
C GLY A 94 13.74 -1.99 -1.29
N ILE A 95 12.64 -2.34 -0.61
CA ILE A 95 11.98 -3.65 -0.76
C ILE A 95 11.51 -3.93 -2.20
N PRO A 96 10.81 -3.02 -2.90
CA PRO A 96 10.42 -3.26 -4.29
C PRO A 96 11.61 -3.53 -5.22
N TRP A 97 12.73 -2.84 -5.02
CA TRP A 97 13.95 -2.99 -5.82
C TRP A 97 14.60 -4.34 -5.60
N LEU A 98 14.61 -4.83 -4.35
CA LEU A 98 15.14 -6.15 -3.99
C LEU A 98 14.32 -7.31 -4.56
N PHE A 99 13.04 -7.09 -4.87
CA PHE A 99 12.22 -8.06 -5.60
C PHE A 99 12.46 -8.06 -7.12
N MET A 100 13.08 -7.03 -7.70
CA MET A 100 13.27 -6.93 -9.15
C MET A 100 14.13 -8.07 -9.74
N PRO A 101 15.26 -8.49 -9.12
CA PRO A 101 16.02 -9.64 -9.59
C PRO A 101 15.16 -10.90 -9.71
N ALA A 102 14.34 -11.18 -8.69
CA ALA A 102 13.43 -12.34 -8.72
C ALA A 102 12.39 -12.20 -9.84
N ALA A 103 11.79 -11.03 -9.99
CA ALA A 103 10.74 -10.76 -10.97
C ALA A 103 11.22 -10.87 -12.43
N TYR A 104 12.44 -10.40 -12.73
CA TYR A 104 12.95 -10.25 -14.10
C TYR A 104 14.02 -11.28 -14.50
N LEU A 105 14.97 -11.59 -13.62
CA LEU A 105 16.06 -12.55 -13.89
C LEU A 105 15.64 -13.98 -13.57
N GLY A 106 14.90 -14.18 -12.46
CA GLY A 106 14.41 -15.49 -12.03
C GLY A 106 13.64 -16.23 -13.14
N ARG A 107 12.79 -15.51 -13.89
CA ARG A 107 12.04 -16.07 -15.01
C ARG A 107 12.91 -16.78 -16.07
N LYS A 108 14.11 -16.26 -16.32
CA LYS A 108 15.03 -16.82 -17.33
C LYS A 108 15.86 -17.99 -16.79
N ARG A 109 16.06 -18.06 -15.48
CA ARG A 109 16.98 -18.99 -14.81
C ARG A 109 16.28 -20.13 -14.04
N GLY A 110 14.95 -20.16 -14.04
CA GLY A 110 14.14 -21.24 -13.47
C GLY A 110 13.54 -20.94 -12.09
N GLY A 111 12.70 -21.87 -11.61
CA GLY A 111 11.92 -21.70 -10.37
C GLY A 111 12.78 -21.58 -9.11
N ALA A 112 13.81 -22.41 -8.97
CA ALA A 112 14.70 -22.39 -7.79
C ALA A 112 15.47 -21.06 -7.65
N VAL A 113 16.01 -20.53 -8.75
CA VAL A 113 16.69 -19.23 -8.76
C VAL A 113 15.71 -18.10 -8.44
N THR A 114 14.48 -18.18 -8.97
CA THR A 114 13.42 -17.21 -8.63
C THR A 114 13.10 -17.24 -7.14
N ALA A 115 12.97 -18.44 -6.55
CA ALA A 115 12.71 -18.61 -5.12
C ALA A 115 13.86 -18.03 -4.28
N LEU A 116 15.11 -18.36 -4.60
CA LEU A 116 16.27 -17.82 -3.90
C LEU A 116 16.34 -16.29 -3.98
N LEU A 117 16.17 -15.71 -5.17
CA LEU A 117 16.17 -14.26 -5.35
C LEU A 117 14.98 -13.59 -4.65
N SER A 118 13.85 -14.28 -4.47
CA SER A 118 12.70 -13.73 -3.74
C SER A 118 12.93 -13.61 -2.23
N LEU A 119 13.97 -14.28 -1.70
CA LEU A 119 14.38 -14.16 -0.30
C LEU A 119 15.26 -12.92 -0.04
N LEU A 120 15.77 -12.24 -1.08
CA LEU A 120 16.61 -11.05 -0.95
C LEU A 120 16.02 -9.95 -0.05
N PRO A 121 14.75 -9.51 -0.20
CA PRO A 121 14.18 -8.49 0.68
C PRO A 121 14.09 -8.95 2.14
N PHE A 122 13.85 -10.25 2.38
CA PHE A 122 13.86 -10.79 3.74
C PHE A 122 15.26 -10.75 4.34
N LEU A 123 16.26 -11.17 3.56
CA LEU A 123 17.66 -11.15 3.96
C LEU A 123 18.15 -9.72 4.22
N ALA A 124 17.75 -8.75 3.38
CA ALA A 124 18.13 -7.35 3.54
C ALA A 124 17.59 -6.74 4.85
N VAL A 125 16.34 -7.04 5.22
CA VAL A 125 15.78 -6.62 6.52
C VAL A 125 16.60 -7.20 7.67
N VAL A 126 16.92 -8.50 7.63
CA VAL A 126 17.74 -9.15 8.67
C VAL A 126 19.14 -8.53 8.75
N LEU A 127 19.82 -8.37 7.62
CA LEU A 127 21.17 -7.82 7.56
C LEU A 127 21.23 -6.37 8.02
N PHE A 128 20.25 -5.55 7.60
CA PHE A 128 20.16 -4.16 8.01
C PHE A 128 20.12 -4.04 9.54
N PHE A 129 19.25 -4.82 10.19
CA PHE A 129 19.15 -4.80 11.65
C PHE A 129 20.37 -5.40 12.36
N ARG A 130 20.99 -6.45 11.80
CA ARG A 130 22.23 -7.02 12.35
C ARG A 130 23.40 -6.03 12.30
N VAL A 131 23.56 -5.31 11.20
CA VAL A 131 24.60 -4.27 11.05
C VAL A 131 24.30 -3.07 11.94
N SER A 132 23.04 -2.63 11.97
CA SER A 132 22.64 -1.45 12.75
C SER A 132 22.69 -1.69 14.27
N ALA A 133 22.52 -2.95 14.70
CA ALA A 133 22.67 -3.37 16.09
C ALA A 133 24.14 -3.62 16.50
N GLY A 134 25.10 -3.56 15.57
CA GLY A 134 26.52 -3.64 15.86
C GLY A 134 27.00 -2.48 16.74
N GLU A 135 28.11 -2.69 17.46
CA GLU A 135 28.65 -1.72 18.43
C GLU A 135 28.94 -0.34 17.81
N ASP A 136 29.25 -0.32 16.51
CA ASP A 136 29.68 0.87 15.76
C ASP A 136 28.56 1.84 15.37
N TYR A 137 27.34 1.34 15.08
CA TYR A 137 26.28 2.16 14.46
C TYR A 137 25.11 2.48 15.39
N ARG A 138 24.74 1.57 16.30
CA ARG A 138 23.63 1.71 17.29
C ARG A 138 22.37 2.40 16.73
N LEU A 139 22.01 2.09 15.49
CA LEU A 139 20.91 2.75 14.78
C LEU A 139 19.63 1.91 14.93
N PHE A 140 18.60 2.50 15.54
CA PHE A 140 17.31 1.83 15.74
C PHE A 140 16.26 2.44 14.83
N ALA A 141 16.19 1.93 13.60
CA ALA A 141 15.31 2.47 12.57
C ALA A 141 13.83 2.50 12.98
N ALA A 142 13.39 1.48 13.71
CA ALA A 142 12.07 1.43 14.31
C ALA A 142 12.13 0.69 15.67
N PRO A 143 11.32 1.08 16.66
CA PRO A 143 11.34 0.45 17.98
C PRO A 143 10.97 -1.03 17.86
N VAL A 144 11.81 -1.88 18.46
CA VAL A 144 11.64 -3.34 18.49
C VAL A 144 10.35 -3.74 19.24
N GLN A 145 9.92 -2.89 20.19
CA GLN A 145 8.72 -3.08 21.00
C GLN A 145 7.42 -2.63 20.31
N ALA A 146 7.49 -1.91 19.18
CA ALA A 146 6.33 -1.52 18.39
C ALA A 146 5.84 -2.67 17.50
N ALA A 147 5.60 -3.82 18.09
CA ALA A 147 5.06 -4.97 17.41
C ALA A 147 3.64 -4.68 16.89
N PRO A 148 3.34 -4.95 15.60
CA PRO A 148 2.00 -4.77 15.08
C PRO A 148 1.05 -5.77 15.76
N LYS A 149 -0.07 -5.27 16.27
CA LYS A 149 -1.13 -6.07 16.87
C LYS A 149 -2.09 -6.53 15.77
N PRO A 150 -2.73 -7.70 15.89
CA PRO A 150 -3.77 -8.10 14.94
C PRO A 150 -4.88 -7.06 14.76
N ALA A 151 -5.17 -6.28 15.82
CA ALA A 151 -6.10 -5.16 15.77
C ALA A 151 -5.66 -4.04 14.80
N ASP A 152 -4.36 -3.91 14.51
CA ASP A 152 -3.82 -2.90 13.61
C ASP A 152 -4.21 -3.19 12.15
N LEU A 153 -4.57 -4.44 11.81
CA LEU A 153 -5.15 -4.78 10.50
C LEU A 153 -6.47 -4.04 10.22
N PHE A 154 -7.11 -3.48 11.25
CA PHE A 154 -8.23 -2.57 11.06
C PHE A 154 -7.82 -1.30 10.26
N GLY A 155 -6.53 -1.02 10.09
CA GLY A 155 -6.02 0.00 9.18
C GLY A 155 -6.36 -0.25 7.71
N PHE A 156 -6.67 -1.49 7.29
CA PHE A 156 -7.23 -1.77 5.96
C PHE A 156 -8.70 -1.38 5.81
N VAL A 157 -9.40 -1.13 6.92
CA VAL A 157 -10.83 -0.79 7.00
C VAL A 157 -11.04 0.66 7.38
N ALA A 158 -10.22 1.22 8.27
CA ALA A 158 -10.33 2.61 8.70
C ALA A 158 -8.95 3.26 8.85
N PRO A 159 -8.22 3.49 7.76
CA PRO A 159 -6.86 4.03 7.81
C PRO A 159 -6.80 5.40 8.52
N LEU A 160 -7.80 6.26 8.31
CA LEU A 160 -7.86 7.59 8.93
C LEU A 160 -8.08 7.54 10.45
N VAL A 161 -8.82 6.54 10.94
CA VAL A 161 -9.02 6.33 12.38
C VAL A 161 -7.74 5.74 12.99
N MET A 162 -7.14 4.77 12.31
CA MET A 162 -6.02 4.01 12.84
C MET A 162 -4.71 4.79 12.85
N VAL A 163 -4.58 5.84 12.03
CA VAL A 163 -3.42 6.75 12.10
C VAL A 163 -3.28 7.36 13.49
N THR A 164 -4.36 7.64 14.23
CA THR A 164 -4.26 8.22 15.58
C THR A 164 -4.03 7.17 16.68
N ARG A 165 -4.19 5.88 16.37
CA ARG A 165 -4.16 4.78 17.35
C ARG A 165 -2.94 3.86 17.26
N THR A 166 -2.30 3.82 16.10
CA THR A 166 -1.24 2.84 15.82
C THR A 166 0.07 3.50 15.47
N THR A 167 1.17 2.91 15.93
CA THR A 167 2.52 3.38 15.62
C THR A 167 2.91 3.08 14.18
N ALA A 168 2.40 1.97 13.63
CA ALA A 168 2.54 1.62 12.22
C ALA A 168 1.17 1.29 11.65
N LEU A 169 0.85 1.87 10.49
CA LEU A 169 -0.48 1.80 9.91
C LEU A 169 -0.50 0.81 8.73
N PRO A 170 -0.70 -0.51 8.96
CA PRO A 170 -0.89 -1.44 7.86
C PRO A 170 -2.24 -1.14 7.20
N GLY A 171 -2.21 -0.75 5.93
CA GLY A 171 -3.41 -0.40 5.22
C GLY A 171 -3.15 0.01 3.78
N LEU A 172 -4.21 -0.04 2.98
CA LEU A 172 -4.31 0.68 1.71
C LEU A 172 -5.37 1.78 1.89
N TYR A 173 -5.42 2.71 0.95
CA TYR A 173 -6.53 3.66 0.88
C TYR A 173 -7.85 2.96 0.51
N HIS A 174 -8.96 3.63 0.79
CA HIS A 174 -10.33 3.09 0.69
C HIS A 174 -10.67 2.60 -0.72
N VAL A 175 -10.38 3.41 -1.74
CA VAL A 175 -10.69 3.15 -3.15
C VAL A 175 -9.83 2.02 -3.72
N PRO A 176 -8.49 2.00 -3.51
CA PRO A 176 -7.66 0.85 -3.86
C PRO A 176 -8.11 -0.50 -3.29
N VAL A 177 -8.94 -0.57 -2.24
CA VAL A 177 -9.45 -1.85 -1.73
C VAL A 177 -10.27 -2.60 -2.79
N ALA A 178 -11.10 -1.93 -3.59
CA ALA A 178 -11.83 -2.60 -4.67
C ALA A 178 -10.88 -3.17 -5.73
N ALA A 179 -9.85 -2.38 -6.09
CA ALA A 179 -8.82 -2.84 -7.00
C ALA A 179 -8.05 -4.03 -6.40
N LEU A 180 -7.74 -4.02 -5.10
CA LEU A 180 -7.10 -5.14 -4.42
C LEU A 180 -7.94 -6.42 -4.49
N ILE A 181 -9.25 -6.35 -4.17
CA ILE A 181 -10.16 -7.50 -4.20
C ILE A 181 -10.19 -8.12 -5.60
N PHE A 182 -10.34 -7.27 -6.62
CA PHE A 182 -10.35 -7.70 -8.01
C PHE A 182 -9.00 -8.31 -8.42
N GLY A 183 -7.88 -7.71 -8.01
CA GLY A 183 -6.53 -8.19 -8.27
C GLY A 183 -6.23 -9.54 -7.62
N LEU A 184 -6.69 -9.75 -6.38
CA LEU A 184 -6.62 -11.04 -5.69
C LEU A 184 -7.37 -12.13 -6.45
N ALA A 185 -8.61 -11.85 -6.86
CA ALA A 185 -9.43 -12.78 -7.65
C ALA A 185 -8.74 -13.15 -8.98
N MET A 186 -8.17 -12.15 -9.68
CA MET A 186 -7.43 -12.37 -10.93
C MET A 186 -6.19 -13.23 -10.71
N MET A 187 -5.38 -12.95 -9.68
CA MET A 187 -4.15 -13.69 -9.43
C MET A 187 -4.40 -15.14 -8.99
N PHE A 188 -5.47 -15.36 -8.21
CA PHE A 188 -5.92 -16.70 -7.85
C PHE A 188 -6.39 -17.48 -9.08
N ARG A 189 -7.23 -16.86 -9.94
CA ARG A 189 -7.68 -17.47 -11.20
C ARG A 189 -6.54 -17.76 -12.16
N ALA A 190 -5.53 -16.89 -12.20
CA ALA A 190 -4.33 -17.06 -13.01
C ALA A 190 -3.33 -18.08 -12.43
N ARG A 191 -3.65 -18.72 -11.27
CA ARG A 191 -2.79 -19.68 -10.55
C ARG A 191 -1.39 -19.14 -10.23
N ARG A 192 -1.28 -17.82 -10.02
CA ARG A 192 -0.01 -17.15 -9.72
C ARG A 192 0.25 -17.15 -8.22
N TYR A 193 0.39 -18.34 -7.63
CA TYR A 193 0.49 -18.51 -6.17
C TYR A 193 1.78 -17.95 -5.56
N GLY A 194 2.84 -17.72 -6.33
CA GLY A 194 4.12 -17.22 -5.81
C GLY A 194 4.00 -15.90 -5.06
N ILE A 195 3.28 -14.91 -5.61
CA ILE A 195 3.07 -13.61 -4.93
C ILE A 195 2.20 -13.78 -3.67
N LEU A 196 1.24 -14.70 -3.70
CA LEU A 196 0.33 -14.97 -2.59
C LEU A 196 1.08 -15.66 -1.44
N LEU A 197 2.02 -16.54 -1.77
CA LEU A 197 2.89 -17.17 -0.77
C LEU A 197 3.80 -16.13 -0.11
N ILE A 198 4.43 -15.24 -0.88
CA ILE A 198 5.24 -14.13 -0.32
C ILE A 198 4.39 -13.24 0.59
N LEU A 199 3.17 -12.92 0.16
CA LEU A 199 2.20 -12.13 0.95
C LEU A 199 1.89 -12.81 2.30
N VAL A 200 1.55 -14.10 2.28
CA VAL A 200 1.24 -14.87 3.50
C VAL A 200 2.46 -14.99 4.40
N CYS A 201 3.64 -15.30 3.86
CA CYS A 201 4.88 -15.37 4.61
C CYS A 201 5.25 -14.02 5.25
N GLY A 202 5.10 -12.91 4.52
CA GLY A 202 5.35 -11.57 5.04
C GLY A 202 4.44 -11.20 6.21
N PHE A 203 3.14 -11.47 6.10
CA PHE A 203 2.22 -11.28 7.23
C PHE A 203 2.48 -12.24 8.38
N ALA A 204 2.78 -13.51 8.09
CA ALA A 204 3.12 -14.48 9.12
C ALA A 204 4.34 -13.99 9.93
N LEU A 205 5.39 -13.51 9.27
CA LEU A 205 6.56 -12.96 9.97
C LEU A 205 6.20 -11.72 10.79
N ALA A 206 5.41 -10.78 10.24
CA ALA A 206 5.00 -9.57 10.95
C ALA A 206 4.20 -9.84 12.24
N PHE A 207 3.36 -10.89 12.25
CA PHE A 207 2.47 -11.22 13.39
C PHE A 207 2.89 -12.46 14.20
N SER A 208 3.97 -13.15 13.83
CA SER A 208 4.41 -14.39 14.47
C SER A 208 4.98 -14.16 15.88
N ARG A 209 4.31 -14.72 16.90
CA ARG A 209 4.74 -14.59 18.31
C ARG A 209 6.17 -15.11 18.56
N SER A 210 6.61 -16.13 17.83
CA SER A 210 7.95 -16.73 17.91
C SER A 210 9.10 -15.78 17.49
N PHE A 211 8.80 -14.69 16.79
CA PHE A 211 9.77 -13.62 16.48
C PHE A 211 9.44 -12.31 17.22
N LEU A 212 8.43 -12.32 18.08
CA LEU A 212 7.90 -11.17 18.83
C LEU A 212 8.13 -11.28 20.34
N ALA A 213 8.58 -12.43 20.86
CA ALA A 213 8.93 -12.55 22.27
C ALA A 213 10.09 -11.57 22.57
N PRO A 214 9.93 -10.61 23.50
CA PRO A 214 10.92 -9.54 23.72
C PRO A 214 12.34 -10.06 23.94
N ALA A 215 12.48 -11.24 24.57
CA ALA A 215 13.75 -11.92 24.78
C ALA A 215 14.41 -12.46 23.48
N GLN A 216 13.62 -12.90 22.50
CA GLN A 216 14.12 -13.42 21.21
C GLN A 216 14.31 -12.29 20.20
N VAL A 217 13.45 -11.26 20.21
CA VAL A 217 13.63 -10.07 19.36
C VAL A 217 14.81 -9.24 19.84
N ALA A 218 15.10 -9.20 21.13
CA ALA A 218 16.35 -8.64 21.65
C ALA A 218 17.59 -9.35 21.09
N TRP A 219 17.50 -10.66 20.78
CA TRP A 219 18.61 -11.45 20.25
C TRP A 219 18.82 -11.30 18.73
N LEU A 220 17.77 -10.95 17.98
CA LEU A 220 17.82 -10.69 16.53
C LEU A 220 17.83 -9.20 16.16
N GLY A 221 17.33 -8.33 17.04
CA GLY A 221 17.29 -6.87 16.88
C GLY A 221 16.30 -6.35 15.83
N ILE A 222 15.44 -7.20 15.23
CA ILE A 222 14.63 -6.83 14.05
C ILE A 222 13.29 -6.22 14.47
N SER A 223 12.98 -5.00 14.00
CA SER A 223 11.66 -4.40 14.22
C SER A 223 10.57 -5.16 13.45
N PRO A 224 9.52 -5.68 14.13
CA PRO A 224 8.45 -6.43 13.49
C PRO A 224 7.63 -5.62 12.47
N THR A 225 7.57 -4.30 12.67
CA THR A 225 6.89 -3.36 11.79
C THR A 225 7.43 -3.40 10.37
N LEU A 226 8.74 -3.55 10.20
CA LEU A 226 9.35 -3.49 8.88
C LEU A 226 9.10 -4.75 8.06
N TRP A 227 8.71 -5.87 8.69
CA TRP A 227 8.20 -7.01 7.94
C TRP A 227 6.93 -6.70 7.16
N LEU A 228 6.12 -5.72 7.59
CA LEU A 228 4.90 -5.29 6.88
C LEU A 228 5.20 -4.63 5.53
N SER A 229 6.41 -4.12 5.32
CA SER A 229 6.81 -3.54 4.03
C SER A 229 6.69 -4.55 2.89
N ILE A 230 7.02 -5.83 3.13
CA ILE A 230 6.95 -6.92 2.15
C ILE A 230 5.52 -7.26 1.70
N PRO A 231 4.58 -7.63 2.60
CA PRO A 231 3.21 -7.90 2.21
C PRO A 231 2.53 -6.66 1.62
N LEU A 232 2.87 -5.45 2.06
CA LEU A 232 2.29 -4.22 1.50
C LEU A 232 2.78 -3.90 0.09
N VAL A 233 4.03 -4.21 -0.27
CA VAL A 233 4.44 -4.20 -1.70
C VAL A 233 3.55 -5.15 -2.50
N CYS A 234 3.34 -6.37 -2.00
CA CYS A 234 2.53 -7.37 -2.68
C CYS A 234 1.07 -6.90 -2.84
N LEU A 235 0.46 -6.35 -1.79
CA LEU A 235 -0.89 -5.79 -1.85
C LEU A 235 -0.99 -4.60 -2.80
N SER A 236 0.03 -3.74 -2.86
CA SER A 236 0.07 -2.61 -3.80
C SER A 236 0.16 -3.07 -5.25
N VAL A 237 0.99 -4.09 -5.53
CA VAL A 237 1.07 -4.73 -6.85
C VAL A 237 -0.28 -5.38 -7.21
N LEU A 238 -0.94 -6.05 -6.26
CA LEU A 238 -2.25 -6.65 -6.48
C LEU A 238 -3.33 -5.58 -6.76
N ALA A 239 -3.31 -4.46 -6.04
CA ALA A 239 -4.18 -3.32 -6.33
C ALA A 239 -3.94 -2.77 -7.74
N GLY A 240 -2.68 -2.66 -8.17
CA GLY A 240 -2.34 -2.29 -9.55
C GLY A 240 -2.89 -3.26 -10.60
N VAL A 241 -2.73 -4.57 -10.37
CA VAL A 241 -3.29 -5.63 -11.24
C VAL A 241 -4.82 -5.49 -11.34
N GLY A 242 -5.48 -5.32 -10.20
CA GLY A 242 -6.94 -5.21 -10.20
C GLY A 242 -7.46 -3.90 -10.76
N LEU A 243 -6.73 -2.79 -10.66
CA LEU A 243 -7.11 -1.55 -11.36
C LEU A 243 -7.07 -1.75 -12.88
N GLN A 244 -6.01 -2.38 -13.40
CA GLN A 244 -5.97 -2.74 -14.83
C GLN A 244 -7.15 -3.66 -15.18
N GLY A 245 -7.44 -4.64 -14.32
CA GLY A 245 -8.60 -5.51 -14.46
C GLY A 245 -9.95 -4.79 -14.49
N LEU A 246 -10.16 -3.79 -13.63
CA LEU A 246 -11.38 -2.98 -13.59
C LEU A 246 -11.54 -2.10 -14.84
N LEU A 247 -10.43 -1.55 -15.36
CA LEU A 247 -10.43 -0.77 -16.60
C LEU A 247 -10.81 -1.65 -17.81
N GLU A 248 -10.24 -2.85 -17.87
CA GLU A 248 -10.42 -3.82 -18.97
C GLU A 248 -11.62 -4.75 -18.77
N ALA A 249 -12.37 -4.61 -17.66
CA ALA A 249 -13.44 -5.51 -17.28
C ALA A 249 -14.47 -5.66 -18.41
N SER A 250 -14.83 -6.90 -18.69
CA SER A 250 -15.82 -7.26 -19.69
C SER A 250 -17.09 -7.81 -19.03
N TYR A 251 -18.09 -8.19 -19.85
CA TYR A 251 -19.34 -8.75 -19.34
C TYR A 251 -19.10 -10.02 -18.48
N SER A 252 -18.11 -10.85 -18.82
CA SER A 252 -17.78 -12.05 -18.03
C SER A 252 -17.24 -11.75 -16.64
N ASP A 253 -16.72 -10.55 -16.43
CA ASP A 253 -16.09 -10.12 -15.18
C ASP A 253 -17.09 -9.44 -14.23
N GLY A 254 -18.33 -9.20 -14.69
CA GLY A 254 -19.34 -8.43 -13.97
C GLY A 254 -19.62 -8.95 -12.55
N LYS A 255 -19.54 -10.27 -12.31
CA LYS A 255 -19.72 -10.85 -10.97
C LYS A 255 -18.63 -10.36 -9.98
N TRP A 256 -17.38 -10.25 -10.43
CA TRP A 256 -16.26 -9.80 -9.59
C TRP A 256 -16.26 -8.30 -9.39
N VAL A 257 -16.67 -7.54 -10.42
CA VAL A 257 -16.87 -6.09 -10.29
C VAL A 257 -17.97 -5.81 -9.26
N LEU A 258 -19.10 -6.52 -9.34
CA LEU A 258 -20.20 -6.39 -8.39
C LEU A 258 -19.78 -6.82 -6.97
N ALA A 259 -19.07 -7.94 -6.83
CA ALA A 259 -18.56 -8.38 -5.54
C ALA A 259 -17.65 -7.32 -4.89
N SER A 260 -16.79 -6.68 -5.69
CA SER A 260 -15.92 -5.60 -5.20
C SER A 260 -16.75 -4.40 -4.72
N ALA A 261 -17.78 -3.99 -5.47
CA ALA A 261 -18.70 -2.94 -5.04
C ALA A 261 -19.47 -3.29 -3.76
N MET A 262 -19.95 -4.54 -3.65
CA MET A 262 -20.66 -5.02 -2.46
C MET A 262 -19.77 -4.98 -1.22
N VAL A 263 -18.51 -5.41 -1.31
CA VAL A 263 -17.57 -5.34 -0.18
C VAL A 263 -17.35 -3.90 0.26
N LEU A 264 -17.13 -2.96 -0.68
CA LEU A 264 -16.99 -1.55 -0.33
C LEU A 264 -18.26 -0.99 0.33
N GLY A 265 -19.45 -1.34 -0.16
CA GLY A 265 -20.72 -0.94 0.42
C GLY A 265 -20.92 -1.47 1.85
N VAL A 266 -20.58 -2.74 2.09
CA VAL A 266 -20.62 -3.36 3.43
C VAL A 266 -19.65 -2.66 4.37
N LEU A 267 -18.43 -2.35 3.92
CA LEU A 267 -17.45 -1.59 4.72
C LEU A 267 -17.98 -0.18 5.05
N ALA A 268 -18.59 0.52 4.09
CA ALA A 268 -19.20 1.84 4.34
C ALA A 268 -20.30 1.76 5.42
N ILE A 269 -21.20 0.78 5.33
CA ILE A 269 -22.27 0.58 6.33
C ILE A 269 -21.69 0.25 7.70
N ALA A 270 -20.74 -0.69 7.77
CA ALA A 270 -20.11 -1.08 9.02
C ALA A 270 -19.41 0.11 9.71
N LEU A 271 -18.75 0.98 8.94
CA LEU A 271 -18.11 2.19 9.46
C LEU A 271 -19.12 3.23 9.93
N LEU A 272 -20.28 3.38 9.26
CA LEU A 272 -21.36 4.24 9.75
C LEU A 272 -21.98 3.71 11.05
N MET A 273 -22.13 2.39 11.18
CA MET A 273 -22.60 1.78 12.42
C MET A 273 -21.60 2.01 13.57
N LEU A 274 -20.29 1.87 13.29
CA LEU A 274 -19.25 2.21 14.26
C LEU A 274 -19.29 3.70 14.61
N ALA A 275 -19.43 4.60 13.63
CA ALA A 275 -19.56 6.03 13.89
C ALA A 275 -20.72 6.34 14.83
N ALA A 276 -21.89 5.74 14.58
CA ALA A 276 -23.08 5.91 15.42
C ALA A 276 -22.83 5.45 16.86
N GLN A 277 -22.15 4.31 17.04
CA GLN A 277 -21.77 3.82 18.36
C GLN A 277 -20.82 4.78 19.09
N TYR A 278 -19.84 5.36 18.37
CA TYR A 278 -18.91 6.33 18.98
C TYR A 278 -19.57 7.67 19.31
N PHE A 279 -20.54 8.15 18.51
CA PHE A 279 -21.33 9.35 18.85
C PHE A 279 -22.18 9.16 20.11
N GLN A 280 -22.55 7.93 20.44
CA GLN A 280 -23.33 7.61 21.64
C GLN A 280 -22.48 7.45 22.91
N THR A 281 -21.15 7.60 22.82
CA THR A 281 -20.29 7.54 24.01
C THR A 281 -20.51 8.76 24.92
N VAL A 282 -20.58 8.51 26.23
CA VAL A 282 -20.94 9.52 27.23
C VAL A 282 -19.99 10.72 27.15
N PHE A 283 -20.56 11.93 27.22
CA PHE A 283 -19.86 13.23 27.17
C PHE A 283 -19.17 13.57 25.83
N GLY A 284 -19.50 12.90 24.71
CA GLY A 284 -18.97 13.27 23.39
C GLY A 284 -17.47 13.00 23.21
N LEU A 285 -16.86 12.22 24.12
CA LEU A 285 -15.45 11.86 24.06
C LEU A 285 -15.09 11.05 22.81
N GLY A 286 -16.08 10.39 22.18
CA GLY A 286 -15.93 9.66 20.92
C GLY A 286 -16.11 10.50 19.65
N ASP A 287 -16.51 11.77 19.73
CA ASP A 287 -16.93 12.56 18.56
C ASP A 287 -15.82 12.72 17.51
N GLY A 288 -14.57 12.88 17.95
CA GLY A 288 -13.42 12.97 17.05
C GLY A 288 -13.24 11.70 16.22
N TYR A 289 -13.35 10.54 16.85
CA TYR A 289 -13.27 9.24 16.17
C TYR A 289 -14.50 8.99 15.29
N ALA A 290 -15.69 9.33 15.78
CA ALA A 290 -16.94 9.17 15.05
C ALA A 290 -16.91 9.93 13.71
N ARG A 291 -16.40 11.17 13.70
CA ARG A 291 -16.21 11.96 12.47
C ARG A 291 -15.24 11.29 11.50
N LEU A 292 -14.13 10.73 11.97
CA LEU A 292 -13.19 10.00 11.12
C LEU A 292 -13.81 8.73 10.52
N PHE A 293 -14.65 8.02 11.27
CA PHE A 293 -15.42 6.90 10.75
C PHE A 293 -16.40 7.34 9.65
N VAL A 294 -17.08 8.49 9.82
CA VAL A 294 -17.96 9.06 8.80
C VAL A 294 -17.18 9.41 7.53
N GLU A 295 -16.03 10.08 7.63
CA GLU A 295 -15.22 10.41 6.45
C GLU A 295 -14.69 9.16 5.72
N THR A 296 -14.24 8.16 6.49
CA THR A 296 -13.84 6.85 5.96
C THR A 296 -15.00 6.18 5.22
N ALA A 297 -16.21 6.19 5.81
CA ALA A 297 -17.41 5.62 5.20
C ALA A 297 -17.82 6.34 3.90
N LYS A 298 -17.74 7.67 3.86
CA LYS A 298 -17.98 8.47 2.64
C LYS A 298 -17.05 8.06 1.51
N MET A 299 -15.75 7.87 1.81
CA MET A 299 -14.78 7.42 0.81
C MET A 299 -15.12 6.03 0.26
N TYR A 300 -15.47 5.07 1.11
CA TYR A 300 -15.94 3.76 0.65
C TYR A 300 -17.23 3.83 -0.17
N LEU A 301 -18.16 4.71 0.19
CA LEU A 301 -19.40 4.91 -0.55
C LEU A 301 -19.13 5.48 -1.95
N VAL A 302 -18.28 6.49 -2.06
CA VAL A 302 -17.87 7.06 -3.36
C VAL A 302 -17.16 6.00 -4.20
N ALA A 303 -16.27 5.20 -3.59
CA ALA A 303 -15.63 4.07 -4.25
C ALA A 303 -16.66 3.03 -4.75
N ALA A 304 -17.63 2.67 -3.91
CA ALA A 304 -18.67 1.70 -4.25
C ALA A 304 -19.53 2.21 -5.43
N ILE A 305 -19.93 3.48 -5.41
CA ILE A 305 -20.67 4.11 -6.51
C ILE A 305 -19.87 4.06 -7.81
N ALA A 306 -18.57 4.40 -7.77
CA ALA A 306 -17.70 4.35 -8.94
C ALA A 306 -17.63 2.93 -9.54
N VAL A 307 -17.48 1.90 -8.70
CA VAL A 307 -17.45 0.51 -9.15
C VAL A 307 -18.82 0.04 -9.66
N VAL A 308 -19.93 0.49 -9.06
CA VAL A 308 -21.29 0.22 -9.56
C VAL A 308 -21.51 0.84 -10.93
N VAL A 309 -21.03 2.07 -11.18
CA VAL A 309 -21.06 2.70 -12.51
C VAL A 309 -20.29 1.85 -13.53
N ILE A 310 -19.13 1.32 -13.17
CA ILE A 310 -18.38 0.41 -14.06
C ILE A 310 -19.14 -0.91 -14.26
N PHE A 311 -19.78 -1.44 -13.22
CA PHE A 311 -20.62 -2.63 -13.33
C PHE A 311 -21.80 -2.40 -14.29
N THR A 312 -22.50 -1.28 -14.22
CA THR A 312 -23.61 -0.98 -15.14
C THR A 312 -23.11 -0.84 -16.58
N MET A 313 -21.98 -0.15 -16.77
CA MET A 313 -21.33 -0.04 -18.08
C MET A 313 -20.91 -1.39 -18.65
N THR A 314 -20.35 -2.28 -17.84
CA THR A 314 -19.94 -3.64 -18.27
C THR A 314 -21.15 -4.52 -18.56
N ARG A 315 -22.21 -4.45 -17.74
CA ARG A 315 -23.46 -5.20 -17.93
C ARG A 315 -24.20 -4.79 -19.20
N GLN A 316 -24.22 -3.50 -19.51
CA GLN A 316 -24.81 -2.95 -20.74
C GLN A 316 -23.88 -3.08 -21.96
N LYS A 317 -22.69 -3.69 -21.81
CA LYS A 317 -21.68 -3.84 -22.86
C LYS A 317 -21.24 -2.51 -23.49
N LEU A 318 -21.35 -1.40 -22.74
CA LEU A 318 -20.93 -0.07 -23.17
C LEU A 318 -19.40 -0.01 -23.25
N ARG A 319 -18.89 0.34 -24.43
CA ARG A 319 -17.46 0.51 -24.72
C ARG A 319 -17.03 1.96 -24.54
N LEU A 320 -17.03 2.43 -23.28
CA LEU A 320 -16.64 3.79 -22.92
C LEU A 320 -15.34 3.79 -22.09
N PRO A 321 -14.18 3.43 -22.68
CA PRO A 321 -12.93 3.26 -21.93
C PRO A 321 -12.46 4.56 -21.28
N ARG A 322 -12.68 5.71 -21.92
CA ARG A 322 -12.32 7.03 -21.38
C ARG A 322 -13.11 7.39 -20.13
N LEU A 323 -14.41 7.09 -20.11
CA LEU A 323 -15.25 7.37 -18.95
C LEU A 323 -14.88 6.47 -17.76
N ARG A 324 -14.62 5.17 -18.00
CA ARG A 324 -14.13 4.27 -16.94
C ARG A 324 -12.83 4.77 -16.33
N TRP A 325 -11.89 5.19 -17.19
CA TRP A 325 -10.64 5.76 -16.77
C TRP A 325 -10.86 7.01 -15.92
N LEU A 326 -11.65 7.96 -16.40
CA LEU A 326 -11.92 9.22 -15.69
C LEU A 326 -12.56 8.98 -14.32
N VAL A 327 -13.57 8.13 -14.24
CA VAL A 327 -14.28 7.81 -12.99
C VAL A 327 -13.34 7.16 -11.97
N LEU A 328 -12.58 6.14 -12.37
CA LEU A 328 -11.65 5.46 -11.46
C LEU A 328 -10.53 6.38 -10.99
N TYR A 329 -9.94 7.15 -11.90
CA TYR A 329 -8.84 8.04 -11.57
C TYR A 329 -9.26 9.20 -10.69
N ALA A 330 -10.43 9.81 -10.95
CA ALA A 330 -10.93 10.89 -10.12
C ALA A 330 -11.12 10.42 -8.68
N VAL A 331 -11.75 9.26 -8.50
CA VAL A 331 -12.05 8.73 -7.16
C VAL A 331 -10.78 8.26 -6.45
N ILE A 332 -9.85 7.60 -7.15
CA ILE A 332 -8.53 7.25 -6.59
C ILE A 332 -7.73 8.51 -6.21
N ALA A 333 -7.73 9.53 -7.06
CA ALA A 333 -7.00 10.77 -6.79
C ALA A 333 -7.58 11.47 -5.56
N ILE A 334 -8.90 11.64 -5.48
CA ILE A 334 -9.55 12.25 -4.31
C ILE A 334 -9.17 11.50 -3.02
N ASP A 335 -9.25 10.17 -3.04
CA ASP A 335 -8.94 9.36 -1.86
C ASP A 335 -7.46 9.45 -1.46
N VAL A 336 -6.54 9.30 -2.40
CA VAL A 336 -5.10 9.38 -2.12
C VAL A 336 -4.68 10.77 -1.68
N PHE A 337 -5.14 11.84 -2.34
CA PHE A 337 -4.76 13.20 -1.97
C PHE A 337 -5.23 13.56 -0.56
N LEU A 338 -6.53 13.35 -0.28
CA LEU A 338 -7.09 13.70 1.03
C LEU A 338 -6.52 12.81 2.15
N SER A 339 -6.41 11.50 1.91
CA SER A 339 -5.94 10.57 2.94
C SER A 339 -4.43 10.68 3.17
N ALA A 340 -3.62 10.86 2.12
CA ALA A 340 -2.17 11.06 2.26
C ALA A 340 -1.86 12.35 3.02
N GLN A 341 -2.50 13.46 2.65
CA GLN A 341 -2.32 14.73 3.34
C GLN A 341 -2.69 14.59 4.82
N TYR A 342 -3.85 14.01 5.13
CA TYR A 342 -4.26 13.79 6.52
C TYR A 342 -3.27 12.95 7.33
N ILE A 343 -2.67 11.92 6.70
CA ILE A 343 -1.69 11.06 7.38
C ILE A 343 -0.38 11.82 7.62
N VAL A 344 0.11 12.57 6.62
CA VAL A 344 1.33 13.38 6.76
C VAL A 344 1.15 14.43 7.86
N ASP A 345 0.04 15.18 7.84
CA ASP A 345 -0.31 16.20 8.86
C ASP A 345 -0.48 15.62 10.29
N LYS A 346 -0.61 14.29 10.42
CA LYS A 346 -0.73 13.58 11.71
C LYS A 346 0.52 12.79 12.10
N THR A 347 1.53 12.78 11.25
CA THR A 347 2.77 12.02 11.47
C THR A 347 3.97 12.94 11.65
N LEU A 348 3.99 14.07 10.93
CA LEU A 348 4.86 15.22 11.15
C LEU A 348 4.20 16.20 12.12
#